data_AF-A0A5N5PGU4-F1
#
_entry.id   AF-A0A5N5PGU4-F1
#
_cell.length_a   1.000
_cell.length_b   1.000
_cell.length_c   1.000
_cell.angle_alpha   90.00
_cell.angle_beta   90.00
_cell.angle_gamma   90.00
#
_symmetry.space_group_name_H-M   'P 1'
#
loop_
_entity.id
_entity.type
_entity.pdbx_description
1 polymer ?
#
loop_
_entity_poly.entity_id
_entity_poly.type
_entity_poly.pdbx_seq_one_letter_code
_entity_poly.pdbx_strand_id
1 'polypeptide(L)'
;MMAVSRLIADYQMQRYGSQFDGVAIGAPAFRQAFQQVLHLFSGVVENTNGYDPSPCELEKINNDTIAACDPLDGRTDGVISRTDLCKLNEHWYPLFLSSFSQRRSMNAAPVPAANGTVTSQAVALANDINGGLHDSQGRRVCTSFQPGSGYPDAATTYNTTTGQYQAVASGIGVQYVNLFLKDVNSASLSLDNVTYDTPASGS
;
A
#
# COMPACT_ATOMS: atom_id res chain seq x y z
N MET A 1 -20.41 -14.07 -11.92
CA MET A 1 -20.82 -12.64 -11.90
C MET A 1 -20.64 -12.13 -10.47
N MET A 2 -19.41 -11.76 -10.07
CA MET A 2 -19.07 -11.53 -8.65
C MET A 2 -18.21 -10.28 -8.39
N ALA A 3 -17.96 -9.45 -9.40
CA ALA A 3 -17.11 -8.27 -9.28
C ALA A 3 -17.87 -6.93 -9.17
N VAL A 4 -19.15 -6.87 -9.57
CA VAL A 4 -19.93 -5.61 -9.58
C VAL A 4 -20.54 -5.28 -8.19
N SER A 5 -20.46 -6.20 -7.21
CA SER A 5 -21.30 -6.12 -6.00
C SER A 5 -20.67 -5.47 -4.76
N ARG A 6 -19.41 -5.04 -4.78
CA ARG A 6 -18.71 -4.63 -3.54
C ARG A 6 -19.02 -3.20 -3.08
N LEU A 7 -19.10 -2.23 -3.99
CA LEU A 7 -19.46 -0.84 -3.65
C LEU A 7 -20.98 -0.65 -3.47
N ILE A 8 -21.75 -1.44 -4.22
CA ILE A 8 -23.20 -1.31 -4.25
C ILE A 8 -23.81 -1.77 -2.92
N ALA A 9 -23.36 -2.91 -2.37
CA ALA A 9 -23.99 -3.52 -1.20
C ALA A 9 -24.04 -2.60 0.05
N ASP A 10 -22.97 -1.86 0.37
CA ASP A 10 -22.96 -0.96 1.53
C ASP A 10 -23.93 0.21 1.35
N TYR A 11 -23.92 0.83 0.18
CA TYR A 11 -24.84 1.90 -0.17
C TYR A 11 -26.29 1.40 -0.15
N GLN A 12 -26.52 0.20 -0.67
CA GLN A 12 -27.83 -0.45 -0.63
C GLN A 12 -28.31 -0.67 0.80
N MET A 13 -27.46 -1.09 1.73
CA MET A 13 -27.84 -1.23 3.14
C MET A 13 -28.12 0.10 3.82
N GLN A 14 -27.31 1.12 3.55
CA GLN A 14 -27.47 2.44 4.18
C GLN A 14 -28.73 3.18 3.69
N ARG A 15 -29.16 2.96 2.43
CA ARG A 15 -30.26 3.71 1.80
C ARG A 15 -31.52 2.88 1.55
N TYR A 16 -31.38 1.57 1.41
CA TYR A 16 -32.43 0.65 0.97
C TYR A 16 -32.47 -0.62 1.84
N GLY A 17 -32.11 -0.52 3.13
CA GLY A 17 -32.03 -1.68 4.04
C GLY A 17 -33.32 -2.50 4.14
N SER A 18 -34.50 -1.92 3.87
CA SER A 18 -35.77 -2.66 3.83
C SER A 18 -35.94 -3.56 2.60
N GLN A 19 -35.02 -3.54 1.63
CA GLN A 19 -35.05 -4.40 0.45
C GLN A 19 -34.33 -5.74 0.65
N PHE A 20 -33.69 -5.95 1.79
CA PHE A 20 -32.86 -7.13 2.05
C PHE A 20 -33.23 -7.75 3.40
N ASP A 21 -33.48 -9.06 3.41
CA ASP A 21 -33.67 -9.83 4.64
C ASP A 21 -32.34 -10.22 5.31
N GLY A 22 -31.22 -10.09 4.57
CA GLY A 22 -29.86 -10.32 5.04
C GLY A 22 -28.81 -10.00 3.98
N VAL A 23 -27.61 -9.64 4.42
CA VAL A 23 -26.49 -9.27 3.53
C VAL A 23 -25.18 -9.89 4.00
N ALA A 24 -24.35 -10.32 3.04
CA ALA A 24 -22.98 -10.77 3.27
C ALA A 24 -22.04 -9.85 2.48
N ILE A 25 -21.31 -8.99 3.20
CA ILE A 25 -20.48 -7.95 2.60
C ILE A 25 -19.01 -8.24 2.88
N GLY A 26 -18.26 -8.60 1.83
CA GLY A 26 -16.84 -8.94 1.91
C GLY A 26 -15.93 -7.81 1.41
N ALA A 27 -14.98 -7.39 2.25
CA ALA A 27 -14.05 -6.27 2.00
C ALA A 27 -14.75 -5.04 1.38
N PRO A 28 -15.62 -4.38 2.17
CA PRO A 28 -16.42 -3.25 1.71
C PRO A 28 -15.56 -2.01 1.43
N ALA A 29 -15.84 -1.33 0.31
CA ALA A 29 -15.18 -0.08 -0.05
C ALA A 29 -16.04 1.14 0.33
N PHE A 30 -16.62 1.14 1.53
CA PHE A 30 -17.60 2.12 2.01
C PHE A 30 -17.03 3.55 2.19
N ARG A 31 -15.70 3.71 2.26
CA ARG A 31 -14.98 4.99 2.20
C ARG A 31 -14.26 5.16 0.86
N GLN A 32 -14.94 4.85 -0.25
CA GLN A 32 -14.36 4.74 -1.58
C GLN A 32 -13.46 5.92 -1.95
N ALA A 33 -13.91 7.16 -1.75
CA ALA A 33 -13.12 8.34 -2.10
C ALA A 33 -11.76 8.39 -1.38
N PHE A 34 -11.74 8.06 -0.09
CA PHE A 34 -10.52 7.99 0.70
C PHE A 34 -9.66 6.79 0.30
N GLN A 35 -10.27 5.63 0.06
CA GLN A 35 -9.56 4.42 -0.34
C GLN A 35 -8.88 4.57 -1.71
N GLN A 36 -9.51 5.23 -2.68
CA GLN A 36 -8.89 5.44 -3.99
C GLN A 36 -7.65 6.34 -3.88
N VAL A 37 -7.72 7.39 -3.06
CA VAL A 37 -6.56 8.26 -2.81
C VAL A 37 -5.48 7.51 -2.01
N LEU A 38 -5.87 6.64 -1.07
CA LEU A 38 -4.93 5.79 -0.33
C LEU A 38 -4.08 4.90 -1.27
N HIS A 39 -4.60 4.45 -2.41
CA HIS A 39 -3.82 3.69 -3.39
C HIS A 39 -2.66 4.47 -4.04
N LEU A 40 -2.59 5.79 -3.85
CA LEU A 40 -1.46 6.62 -4.27
C LEU A 40 -0.50 6.92 -3.11
N PHE A 41 -0.91 6.64 -1.87
CA PHE A 41 -0.20 7.08 -0.67
C PHE A 41 1.22 6.52 -0.59
N SER A 42 1.40 5.23 -0.87
CA SER A 42 2.74 4.61 -0.84
C SER A 42 3.72 5.29 -1.80
N GLY A 43 3.30 5.61 -3.02
CA GLY A 43 4.12 6.36 -3.98
C GLY A 43 4.41 7.80 -3.52
N VAL A 44 3.47 8.43 -2.80
CA VAL A 44 3.73 9.73 -2.16
C VAL A 44 4.75 9.63 -1.04
N VAL A 45 4.73 8.55 -0.24
CA VAL A 45 5.74 8.29 0.80
C VAL A 45 7.11 8.07 0.17
N GLU A 46 7.23 7.24 -0.87
CA GLU A 46 8.47 7.03 -1.64
C GLU A 46 9.07 8.37 -2.09
N ASN A 47 8.25 9.20 -2.74
CA ASN A 47 8.67 10.51 -3.23
C ASN A 47 9.03 11.50 -2.10
N THR A 48 8.24 11.52 -1.01
CA THR A 48 8.48 12.41 0.14
C THR A 48 9.77 12.06 0.87
N ASN A 49 10.06 10.76 1.01
CA ASN A 49 11.27 10.27 1.65
C ASN A 49 12.48 10.31 0.71
N GLY A 50 12.28 10.54 -0.59
CA GLY A 50 13.33 10.49 -1.61
C GLY A 50 13.98 9.10 -1.69
N TYR A 51 13.19 8.04 -1.45
CA TYR A 51 13.67 6.67 -1.39
C TYR A 51 12.74 5.75 -2.17
N ASP A 52 13.27 5.19 -3.25
CA ASP A 52 12.58 4.25 -4.13
C ASP A 52 13.03 2.82 -3.81
N PRO A 53 12.33 2.07 -2.94
CA PRO A 53 12.73 0.74 -2.53
C PRO A 53 12.63 -0.23 -3.70
N SER A 54 13.46 -1.27 -3.70
CA SER A 54 13.21 -2.41 -4.58
C SER A 54 12.01 -3.23 -4.06
N PRO A 55 11.20 -3.83 -4.94
CA PRO A 55 10.11 -4.72 -4.50
C PRO A 55 10.59 -5.87 -3.60
N CYS A 56 11.80 -6.38 -3.84
CA CYS A 56 12.41 -7.46 -3.04
C CYS A 56 12.72 -7.04 -1.60
N GLU A 57 13.08 -5.77 -1.40
CA GLU A 57 13.37 -5.22 -0.08
C GLU A 57 12.08 -5.07 0.74
N LEU A 58 11.00 -4.56 0.13
CA LEU A 58 9.69 -4.48 0.77
C LEU A 58 9.07 -5.87 1.03
N GLU A 59 9.28 -6.82 0.12
CA GLU A 59 8.85 -8.21 0.34
C GLU A 59 9.59 -8.82 1.54
N LYS A 60 10.90 -8.55 1.68
CA LYS A 60 11.66 -9.00 2.86
C LYS A 60 11.10 -8.42 4.15
N ILE A 61 10.79 -7.11 4.17
CA ILE A 61 10.16 -6.45 5.31
C ILE A 61 8.81 -7.10 5.64
N ASN A 62 7.98 -7.41 4.62
CA ASN A 62 6.69 -8.06 4.82
C ASN A 62 6.83 -9.49 5.38
N ASN A 63 7.79 -10.26 4.89
CA ASN A 63 8.03 -11.62 5.37
C ASN A 63 8.54 -11.63 6.81
N ASP A 64 9.45 -10.72 7.15
CA ASP A 64 9.92 -10.60 8.53
C ASP A 64 8.82 -10.08 9.46
N THR A 65 7.94 -9.21 8.95
CA THR A 65 6.73 -8.76 9.64
C THR A 65 5.83 -9.95 9.97
N ILE A 66 5.58 -10.84 9.01
CA ILE A 66 4.80 -12.06 9.23
C ILE A 66 5.48 -12.94 10.27
N ALA A 67 6.79 -13.19 10.14
CA ALA A 67 7.53 -14.03 11.08
C ALA A 67 7.51 -13.48 12.52
N ALA A 68 7.54 -12.15 12.68
CA ALA A 68 7.46 -11.50 13.99
C ALA A 68 6.05 -11.53 14.59
N CYS A 69 5.01 -11.38 13.76
CA CYS A 69 3.64 -11.21 14.22
C CYS A 69 2.82 -12.50 14.28
N ASP A 70 3.16 -13.53 13.51
CA ASP A 70 2.47 -14.83 13.48
C ASP A 70 2.37 -15.45 14.89
N PRO A 71 3.46 -15.58 15.69
CA PRO A 71 3.38 -16.15 17.04
C PRO A 71 2.48 -15.41 18.03
N LEU A 72 2.09 -14.16 17.76
CA LEU A 72 1.38 -13.31 18.73
C LEU A 72 -0.04 -13.78 19.01
N ASP A 73 -0.64 -14.58 18.12
CA ASP A 73 -1.96 -15.18 18.36
C ASP A 73 -1.90 -16.54 19.07
N GLY A 74 -0.70 -17.00 19.43
CA GLY A 74 -0.46 -18.28 20.09
C GLY A 74 -0.22 -19.45 19.14
N ARG A 75 -0.13 -19.20 17.83
CA ARG A 75 0.18 -20.20 16.80
C ARG A 75 1.28 -19.69 15.87
N THR A 76 2.06 -20.60 15.28
CA THR A 76 3.08 -20.24 14.28
C THR A 76 2.79 -21.06 13.04
N ASP A 77 1.93 -20.52 12.18
CA ASP A 77 1.48 -21.18 10.95
C ASP A 77 1.61 -20.30 9.70
N GLY A 78 2.32 -19.18 9.82
CA GLY A 78 2.54 -18.22 8.75
C GLY A 78 1.34 -17.29 8.50
N VAL A 79 0.37 -17.24 9.42
CA VAL A 79 -0.84 -16.42 9.28
C VAL A 79 -0.95 -15.43 10.43
N ILE A 80 -1.04 -14.14 10.12
CA ILE A 80 -1.33 -13.12 11.14
C ILE A 80 -2.85 -13.08 11.37
N SER A 81 -3.37 -13.86 12.32
CA SER A 81 -4.82 -13.83 12.63
C SER A 81 -5.22 -12.64 13.51
N ARG A 82 -4.25 -12.04 14.23
CA ARG A 82 -4.43 -10.89 15.14
C ARG A 82 -3.51 -9.72 14.79
N THR A 83 -3.81 -9.05 13.67
CA THR A 83 -3.09 -7.86 13.21
C THR A 83 -3.14 -6.69 14.20
N ASP A 84 -4.11 -6.68 15.11
CA ASP A 84 -4.18 -5.75 16.24
C ASP A 84 -3.07 -5.98 17.27
N LEU A 85 -2.75 -7.24 17.61
CA LEU A 85 -1.64 -7.56 18.50
C LEU A 85 -0.29 -7.19 17.87
N CYS A 86 -0.19 -7.39 16.55
CA CYS A 86 0.97 -6.96 15.77
C CYS A 86 1.21 -5.44 15.87
N LYS A 87 0.14 -4.62 15.80
CA LYS A 87 0.20 -3.16 15.98
C LYS A 87 0.35 -2.70 17.44
N LEU A 88 0.05 -3.53 18.42
CA LEU A 88 0.30 -3.20 19.83
C LEU A 88 1.74 -3.52 20.24
N ASN A 89 2.35 -4.50 19.58
CA ASN A 89 3.72 -4.92 19.79
C ASN A 89 4.66 -4.32 18.73
N GLU A 90 4.48 -3.03 18.39
CA GLU A 90 5.21 -2.26 17.34
C GLU A 90 6.75 -2.14 17.53
N HIS A 91 7.38 -3.10 18.23
CA HIS A 91 8.81 -3.32 18.21
C HIS A 91 9.25 -4.00 16.89
N TRP A 92 9.06 -3.31 15.75
CA TRP A 92 9.55 -3.70 14.41
C TRP A 92 11.09 -3.69 14.27
N TYR A 93 11.81 -3.83 15.38
CA TYR A 93 13.06 -3.10 15.64
C TYR A 93 14.38 -3.87 15.44
N PRO A 94 14.41 -5.05 14.81
CA PRO A 94 15.65 -5.46 14.16
C PRO A 94 15.44 -5.99 12.74
N LEU A 95 14.44 -5.49 11.99
CA LEU A 95 14.31 -5.81 10.56
C LEU A 95 15.45 -5.21 9.73
N PHE A 96 16.03 -4.13 10.24
CA PHE A 96 17.22 -3.50 9.69
C PHE A 96 18.36 -4.52 9.59
N LEU A 97 19.05 -4.52 8.45
CA LEU A 97 20.18 -5.40 8.15
C LEU A 97 19.82 -6.87 7.86
N SER A 98 18.55 -7.21 7.67
CA SER A 98 18.17 -8.55 7.23
C SER A 98 18.48 -8.73 5.73
N SER A 99 19.26 -9.75 5.38
CA SER A 99 19.67 -10.00 4.00
C SER A 99 18.56 -10.69 3.21
N PHE A 100 18.39 -10.30 1.95
CA PHE A 100 17.51 -10.97 1.00
C PHE A 100 18.26 -11.33 -0.28
N SER A 101 17.83 -12.42 -0.89
CA SER A 101 18.25 -12.82 -2.23
C SER A 101 17.00 -13.28 -2.96
N GLN A 102 16.65 -12.58 -4.03
CA GLN A 102 15.48 -12.95 -4.83
C GLN A 102 15.86 -13.13 -6.28
N ARG A 103 15.48 -14.28 -6.83
CA ARG A 103 15.65 -14.60 -8.24
C ARG A 103 14.57 -13.90 -9.05
N ARG A 104 14.93 -13.44 -10.24
CA ARG A 104 14.00 -12.86 -11.21
C ARG A 104 12.75 -13.75 -11.36
N SER A 105 11.58 -13.18 -11.12
CA SER A 105 10.31 -13.83 -11.43
C SER A 105 10.18 -13.96 -12.95
N MET A 106 9.96 -15.17 -13.46
CA MET A 106 9.84 -15.43 -14.91
C MET A 106 8.63 -14.73 -15.56
N ASN A 107 7.67 -14.26 -14.77
CA ASN A 107 6.44 -13.61 -15.24
C ASN A 107 6.40 -12.09 -14.96
N ALA A 108 7.49 -11.51 -14.44
CA ALA A 108 7.59 -10.06 -14.19
C ALA A 108 8.42 -9.36 -15.28
N ALA A 109 8.26 -8.03 -15.37
CA ALA A 109 9.11 -7.18 -16.20
C ALA A 109 10.60 -7.47 -15.93
N PRO A 110 11.52 -7.20 -16.87
CA PRO A 110 12.95 -7.47 -16.69
C PRO A 110 13.57 -6.63 -15.56
N VAL A 111 13.40 -7.07 -14.31
CA VAL A 111 14.14 -6.56 -13.15
C VAL A 111 15.35 -7.45 -12.92
N PRO A 112 16.53 -6.87 -12.58
CA PRO A 112 17.69 -7.65 -12.19
C PRO A 112 17.38 -8.56 -11.00
N ALA A 113 18.09 -9.67 -10.86
CA ALA A 113 18.10 -10.38 -9.59
C ALA A 113 18.59 -9.41 -8.50
N ALA A 114 17.79 -9.25 -7.45
CA ALA A 114 18.12 -8.35 -6.36
C ALA A 114 18.66 -9.17 -5.19
N ASN A 115 19.90 -8.88 -4.83
CA ASN A 115 20.51 -9.33 -3.59
C ASN A 115 20.83 -8.07 -2.80
N GLY A 116 20.49 -8.06 -1.53
CA GLY A 116 20.64 -6.87 -0.74
C GLY A 116 20.40 -7.12 0.73
N THR A 117 20.41 -6.02 1.45
CA THR A 117 20.12 -6.00 2.87
C THR A 117 19.08 -4.92 3.08
N VAL A 118 18.05 -5.20 3.89
CA VAL A 118 17.04 -4.22 4.26
C VAL A 118 17.73 -3.00 4.88
N THR A 119 17.58 -1.86 4.22
CA THR A 119 18.17 -0.59 4.60
C THR A 119 17.35 0.09 5.70
N SER A 120 17.94 1.10 6.35
CA SER A 120 17.21 1.92 7.30
C SER A 120 16.14 2.79 6.67
N GLN A 121 16.36 3.23 5.43
CA GLN A 121 15.38 4.01 4.67
C GLN A 121 14.17 3.16 4.29
N ALA A 122 14.36 1.89 3.92
CA ALA A 122 13.25 1.00 3.60
C ALA A 122 12.36 0.71 4.82
N VAL A 123 12.94 0.52 5.99
CA VAL A 123 12.14 0.33 7.21
C VAL A 123 11.44 1.62 7.62
N ALA A 124 12.09 2.78 7.49
CA ALA A 124 11.44 4.07 7.74
C ALA A 124 10.23 4.27 6.81
N LEU A 125 10.40 4.02 5.51
CA LEU A 125 9.33 4.07 4.52
C LEU A 125 8.20 3.08 4.85
N ALA A 126 8.52 1.84 5.19
CA ALA A 126 7.53 0.84 5.58
C ALA A 126 6.74 1.26 6.83
N ASN A 127 7.39 1.90 7.81
CA ASN A 127 6.75 2.45 8.99
C ASN A 127 5.81 3.61 8.65
N ASP A 128 6.24 4.53 7.77
CA ASP A 128 5.40 5.65 7.31
C ASP A 128 4.16 5.14 6.57
N ILE A 129 4.33 4.14 5.67
CA ILE A 129 3.19 3.49 5.00
C ILE A 129 2.26 2.85 6.04
N ASN A 130 2.79 2.08 6.99
CA ASN A 130 1.99 1.38 8.00
C ASN A 130 1.25 2.35 8.94
N GLY A 131 1.84 3.53 9.20
CA GLY A 131 1.22 4.61 9.99
C GLY A 131 -0.05 5.17 9.35
N GLY A 132 -0.16 5.09 8.03
CA GLY A 132 -1.31 5.57 7.26
C GLY A 132 -1.30 7.09 7.04
N LEU A 133 -2.20 7.53 6.18
CA LEU A 133 -2.24 8.91 5.72
C LEU A 133 -2.76 9.86 6.81
N HIS A 134 -1.91 10.81 7.18
CA HIS A 134 -2.25 11.95 8.03
C HIS A 134 -2.01 13.25 7.26
N ASP A 135 -2.85 14.26 7.51
CA ASP A 135 -2.64 15.60 6.97
C ASP A 135 -1.60 16.38 7.79
N SER A 136 -1.23 17.60 7.35
CA SER A 136 -0.26 18.44 8.06
C SER A 136 -0.67 18.86 9.47
N GLN A 137 -1.94 18.71 9.84
CA GLN A 137 -2.44 18.94 11.20
C GLN A 137 -2.35 17.69 12.07
N GLY A 138 -1.81 16.58 11.54
CA GLY A 138 -1.72 15.30 12.23
C GLY A 138 -3.05 14.56 12.33
N ARG A 139 -4.08 14.97 11.57
CA ARG A 139 -5.38 14.28 11.58
C ARG A 139 -5.31 13.10 10.63
N ARG A 140 -5.84 11.95 11.07
CA ARG A 140 -5.90 10.75 10.22
C ARG A 140 -6.93 10.93 9.11
N VAL A 141 -6.46 10.84 7.86
CA VAL A 141 -7.29 10.88 6.66
C VAL A 141 -7.77 9.47 6.32
N CYS A 142 -6.85 8.49 6.28
CA CYS A 142 -7.17 7.10 5.99
C CYS A 142 -6.24 6.16 6.75
N THR A 143 -6.76 5.01 7.19
CA THR A 143 -5.94 3.94 7.77
C THR A 143 -5.20 3.20 6.69
N SER A 144 -3.94 2.84 6.93
CA SER A 144 -3.18 1.99 6.02
C SER A 144 -3.69 0.55 5.97
N PHE A 145 -3.12 -0.22 5.05
CA PHE A 145 -3.27 -1.66 4.99
C PHE A 145 -2.76 -2.33 6.28
N GLN A 146 -3.26 -3.54 6.56
CA GLN A 146 -2.88 -4.25 7.77
C GLN A 146 -1.49 -4.90 7.61
N PRO A 147 -0.67 -4.96 8.66
CA PRO A 147 0.61 -5.65 8.60
C PRO A 147 0.49 -7.06 8.03
N GLY A 148 1.44 -7.45 7.19
CA GLY A 148 1.43 -8.73 6.47
C GLY A 148 0.71 -8.71 5.12
N SER A 149 0.00 -7.63 4.76
CA SER A 149 -0.66 -7.49 3.45
C SER A 149 0.30 -7.19 2.29
N GLY A 150 1.60 -7.02 2.55
CA GLY A 150 2.57 -6.52 1.59
C GLY A 150 2.37 -5.04 1.27
N TYR A 151 3.12 -4.58 0.27
CA TYR A 151 3.17 -3.17 -0.17
C TYR A 151 2.85 -3.04 -1.67
N PRO A 152 1.67 -3.50 -2.13
CA PRO A 152 1.36 -3.56 -3.56
C PRO A 152 1.28 -2.17 -4.23
N ASP A 153 1.00 -1.12 -3.46
CA ASP A 153 0.91 0.26 -3.95
C ASP A 153 2.27 1.00 -3.90
N ALA A 154 3.31 0.39 -3.29
CA ALA A 154 4.70 0.85 -3.30
C ALA A 154 5.44 0.21 -4.50
N ALA A 155 4.89 0.41 -5.69
CA ALA A 155 5.25 -0.34 -6.90
C ALA A 155 6.27 0.42 -7.76
N THR A 156 7.48 0.61 -7.24
CA THR A 156 8.55 1.26 -8.00
C THR A 156 8.87 0.54 -9.31
N THR A 157 9.20 1.31 -10.33
CA THR A 157 9.60 0.77 -11.64
C THR A 157 11.11 0.85 -11.82
N TYR A 158 11.72 -0.25 -12.27
CA TYR A 158 13.15 -0.28 -12.54
C TYR A 158 13.48 0.39 -13.87
N ASN A 159 14.32 1.42 -13.84
CA ASN A 159 14.83 2.10 -15.01
C ASN A 159 16.16 1.47 -15.45
N THR A 160 16.17 0.78 -16.60
CA THR A 160 17.35 0.07 -17.12
C THR A 160 18.46 1.00 -17.60
N THR A 161 18.16 2.27 -17.87
CA THR A 161 19.14 3.27 -18.30
C THR A 161 19.91 3.85 -17.12
N THR A 162 19.23 4.14 -16.02
CA THR A 162 19.85 4.71 -14.80
C THR A 162 20.29 3.63 -13.81
N GLY A 163 19.75 2.42 -13.92
CA GLY A 163 19.99 1.33 -12.99
C GLY A 163 19.31 1.50 -11.63
N GLN A 164 18.29 2.38 -11.54
CA GLN A 164 17.62 2.74 -10.30
C GLN A 164 16.12 2.43 -10.37
N TYR A 165 15.52 2.18 -9.20
CA TYR A 165 14.06 2.18 -9.05
C TYR A 165 13.53 3.62 -8.99
N GLN A 166 12.29 3.81 -9.41
CA GLN A 166 11.63 5.11 -9.42
C GLN A 166 10.16 4.94 -8.98
N ALA A 167 9.72 5.75 -8.02
CA ALA A 167 8.32 5.87 -7.65
C ALA A 167 7.49 6.31 -8.86
N VAL A 168 6.37 5.63 -9.06
CA VAL A 168 5.40 5.97 -10.10
C VAL A 168 4.00 5.87 -9.53
N ALA A 169 3.16 6.86 -9.82
CA ALA A 169 1.75 6.73 -9.52
C ALA A 169 1.18 5.56 -10.32
N SER A 170 0.57 4.61 -9.62
CA SER A 170 0.05 3.39 -10.23
C SER A 170 -1.28 2.98 -9.62
N GLY A 171 -1.91 1.95 -10.20
CA GLY A 171 -3.15 1.39 -9.69
C GLY A 171 -4.38 2.28 -9.94
N ILE A 172 -5.46 1.95 -9.22
CA ILE A 172 -6.79 2.52 -9.44
C ILE A 172 -6.93 3.97 -8.97
N GLY A 173 -6.04 4.42 -8.07
CA GLY A 173 -6.04 5.80 -7.57
C GLY A 173 -5.73 6.83 -8.65
N VAL A 174 -4.92 6.49 -9.66
CA VAL A 174 -4.56 7.38 -10.77
C VAL A 174 -5.80 7.81 -11.55
N GLN A 175 -6.61 6.84 -11.98
CA GLN A 175 -7.84 7.12 -12.71
C GLN A 175 -8.84 7.88 -11.83
N TYR A 176 -8.91 7.56 -10.53
CA TYR A 176 -9.82 8.25 -9.64
C TYR A 176 -9.50 9.75 -9.53
N VAL A 177 -8.24 10.10 -9.29
CA VAL A 177 -7.80 11.50 -9.19
C VAL A 177 -7.97 12.21 -10.52
N ASN A 178 -7.51 11.62 -11.62
CA ASN A 178 -7.58 12.28 -12.93
C ASN A 178 -9.02 12.48 -13.40
N LEU A 179 -9.84 11.43 -13.43
CA LEU A 179 -11.20 11.53 -13.98
C LEU A 179 -12.15 12.26 -13.03
N PHE A 180 -12.19 11.89 -11.74
CA PHE A 180 -13.24 12.38 -10.84
C PHE A 180 -12.86 13.65 -10.08
N LEU A 181 -11.57 13.94 -9.89
CA LEU A 181 -11.14 15.17 -9.21
C LEU A 181 -10.67 16.26 -10.18
N LYS A 182 -10.14 15.89 -11.36
CA LYS A 182 -9.60 16.86 -12.32
C LYS A 182 -10.32 16.91 -13.66
N ASP A 183 -11.22 15.99 -13.94
CA ASP A 183 -11.88 15.84 -15.26
C ASP A 183 -10.88 15.66 -16.42
N VAL A 184 -9.81 14.90 -16.16
CA VAL A 184 -8.77 14.55 -17.14
C VAL A 184 -8.81 13.06 -17.41
N ASN A 185 -8.92 12.66 -18.68
CA ASN A 185 -8.82 11.27 -19.09
C ASN A 185 -7.35 10.88 -19.37
N SER A 186 -6.60 10.59 -18.29
CA SER A 186 -5.21 10.16 -18.36
C SER A 186 -4.93 8.95 -17.48
N ALA A 187 -4.10 8.04 -18.00
CA ALA A 187 -3.56 6.90 -17.27
C ALA A 187 -2.26 7.24 -16.53
N SER A 188 -1.75 8.48 -16.63
CA SER A 188 -0.57 8.96 -15.93
C SER A 188 -0.91 10.05 -14.93
N LEU A 189 -0.20 10.08 -13.81
CA LEU A 189 -0.31 11.11 -12.78
C LEU A 189 1.08 11.38 -12.22
N SER A 190 1.55 12.63 -12.32
CA SER A 190 2.84 12.99 -11.74
C SER A 190 2.75 13.04 -10.22
N LEU A 191 3.78 12.51 -9.55
CA LEU A 191 3.98 12.65 -8.10
C LEU A 191 4.84 13.87 -7.75
N ASP A 192 5.17 14.72 -8.72
CA ASP A 192 5.90 15.97 -8.47
C ASP A 192 5.07 16.96 -7.65
N ASN A 193 5.69 17.55 -6.63
CA ASN A 193 5.08 18.54 -5.72
C ASN A 193 3.81 18.06 -5.00
N VAL A 194 3.65 16.74 -4.86
CA VAL A 194 2.53 16.12 -4.14
C VAL A 194 2.89 16.06 -2.67
N THR A 195 1.97 16.50 -1.83
CA THR A 195 2.15 16.48 -0.37
C THR A 195 1.02 15.67 0.27
N TYR A 196 1.11 15.43 1.57
CA TYR A 196 0.01 14.81 2.31
C TYR A 196 -1.27 15.65 2.34
N ASP A 197 -1.19 16.96 2.03
CA ASP A 197 -2.34 17.87 1.96
C ASP A 197 -2.82 18.15 0.54
N THR A 198 -1.92 18.01 -0.45
CA THR A 198 -2.18 18.42 -1.82
C THR A 198 -2.29 17.20 -2.72
N PRO A 199 -3.45 16.94 -3.35
CA PRO A 199 -3.56 15.84 -4.30
C PRO A 199 -2.64 16.09 -5.50
N ALA A 200 -2.15 14.99 -6.07
CA ALA A 200 -1.18 15.01 -7.14
C ALA A 200 -1.60 15.91 -8.31
N SER A 201 -0.74 16.80 -8.81
CA SER A 201 -1.08 17.68 -9.95
C SER A 201 -0.94 16.95 -11.28
N GLY A 202 -1.87 17.21 -12.22
CA GLY A 202 -1.80 16.62 -13.56
C GLY A 202 -0.98 17.54 -14.45
N SER A 203 -0.02 16.99 -15.18
CA SER A 203 0.61 17.62 -16.35
C SER A 203 -0.31 17.54 -17.55
#